data_AF-A0A381YRR0-F1
#
_entry.id   AF-A0A381YRR0-F1
#
_cell.length_a   1.000
_cell.length_b   1.000
_cell.length_c   1.000
_cell.angle_alpha   90.00
_cell.angle_beta   90.00
_cell.angle_gamma   90.00
#
_symmetry.space_group_name_H-M   'P 1'
#
loop_
_entity.id
_entity.type
_entity.pdbx_description
1 polymer ?
#
loop_
_entity_poly.entity_id
_entity_poly.type
_entity_poly.pdbx_seq_one_letter_code
_entity_poly.pdbx_strand_id
1 'polypeptide(L)'
;MNLEELKAEWEKDCEIDDIELDKASLVVPKLHAKYSDELTTKILLLRKYNKDYNELLKYKWLWFTGKLDDDTIQKLRWPQDPFDGLKIMKNDFHYFFNSDKDLVELKSKIEYLEVTVDFVKRCMDNITWRHQTIKNTIEWRKFMAGQ
;
A
#
# COMPACT_ATOMS: atom_id res chain seq x y z
N MET A 1 -8.08 -3.01 -7.96
CA MET A 1 -6.84 -3.04 -8.77
C MET A 1 -5.65 -3.60 -8.02
N ASN A 2 -4.70 -4.23 -8.70
CA ASN A 2 -3.33 -4.41 -8.21
C ASN A 2 -2.44 -3.21 -8.63
N LEU A 3 -1.20 -3.16 -8.16
CA LEU A 3 -0.26 -2.07 -8.45
C LEU A 3 0.08 -1.94 -9.94
N GLU A 4 0.22 -3.04 -10.67
CA GLU A 4 0.59 -3.01 -12.09
C GLU A 4 -0.57 -2.49 -12.95
N GLU A 5 -1.80 -2.90 -12.64
CA GLU A 5 -3.01 -2.33 -13.23
C GLU A 5 -3.11 -0.82 -12.95
N LEU A 6 -2.83 -0.41 -11.70
CA LEU A 6 -2.81 1.00 -11.31
C LEU A 6 -1.80 1.83 -12.11
N LYS A 7 -0.60 1.30 -12.34
CA LYS A 7 0.41 1.96 -13.18
C LYS A 7 -0.04 2.08 -14.63
N ALA A 8 -0.60 1.01 -15.19
CA ALA A 8 -1.08 0.99 -16.58
C ALA A 8 -2.26 1.94 -16.81
N GLU A 9 -3.15 2.09 -15.83
CA GLU A 9 -4.21 3.10 -15.89
C GLU A 9 -3.67 4.52 -15.74
N TRP A 10 -2.73 4.72 -14.80
CA TRP A 10 -2.12 6.03 -14.57
C TRP A 10 -1.34 6.54 -15.79
N GLU A 11 -0.62 5.66 -16.48
CA GLU A 11 0.10 6.01 -17.71
C GLU A 11 -0.83 6.69 -18.73
N LYS A 12 -2.06 6.18 -18.87
CA LYS A 12 -3.08 6.78 -19.76
C LYS A 12 -3.71 8.04 -19.16
N ASP A 13 -4.07 7.99 -17.88
CA ASP A 13 -4.80 9.08 -17.22
C ASP A 13 -3.93 10.34 -17.01
N CYS A 14 -2.60 10.19 -16.96
CA CYS A 14 -1.67 11.29 -16.75
C CYS A 14 -1.44 12.16 -17.98
N GLU A 15 -1.79 11.67 -19.18
CA GLU A 15 -1.61 12.39 -20.44
C GLU A 15 -2.46 13.66 -20.47
N ILE A 16 -1.86 14.77 -20.91
CA ILE A 16 -2.52 16.05 -21.14
C ILE A 16 -2.58 16.27 -22.64
N ASP A 17 -3.79 16.24 -23.19
CA ASP A 17 -4.03 16.64 -24.57
C ASP A 17 -3.63 18.11 -24.73
N ASP A 18 -2.63 18.35 -25.57
CA ASP A 18 -2.08 19.67 -25.79
C ASP A 18 -2.93 20.47 -26.79
N ILE A 19 -3.82 19.86 -27.56
CA ILE A 19 -4.73 20.56 -28.48
C ILE A 19 -5.95 21.08 -27.71
N GLU A 20 -6.56 20.24 -26.87
CA GLU A 20 -7.82 20.53 -26.17
C GLU A 20 -7.61 20.78 -24.65
N LEU A 21 -6.78 21.78 -24.32
CA LEU A 21 -6.40 22.11 -22.93
C LEU A 21 -7.58 22.52 -22.03
N ASP A 22 -8.63 23.09 -22.62
CA ASP A 22 -9.88 23.44 -21.94
C ASP A 22 -10.63 22.17 -21.49
N LYS A 23 -10.74 21.17 -22.36
CA LYS A 23 -11.35 19.88 -22.01
C LYS A 23 -10.50 19.08 -21.04
N ALA A 24 -9.17 19.15 -21.15
CA ALA A 24 -8.25 18.52 -20.21
C ALA A 24 -8.47 18.99 -18.76
N SER A 25 -8.89 20.24 -18.56
CA SER A 25 -9.22 20.77 -17.23
C SER A 25 -10.48 20.15 -16.61
N LEU A 26 -11.48 19.81 -17.44
CA LEU A 26 -12.75 19.21 -17.01
C LEU A 26 -12.63 17.74 -16.58
N VAL A 27 -11.53 17.09 -16.95
CA VAL A 27 -11.24 15.69 -16.60
C VAL A 27 -10.66 15.56 -15.18
N VAL A 28 -10.05 16.64 -14.64
CA VAL A 28 -9.40 16.64 -13.32
C VAL A 28 -10.31 16.14 -12.18
N PRO A 29 -11.56 16.61 -12.02
CA PRO A 29 -12.42 16.13 -10.93
C PRO A 29 -12.79 14.65 -11.07
N LYS A 30 -12.93 14.14 -12.31
CA LYS A 30 -13.23 12.73 -12.57
C LYS A 30 -12.05 11.84 -12.18
N LEU A 31 -10.83 12.23 -12.55
CA LEU A 31 -9.62 11.52 -12.14
C LEU A 31 -9.44 11.58 -10.63
N HIS A 32 -9.64 12.74 -10.01
CA HIS A 32 -9.55 12.89 -8.56
C HIS A 32 -10.53 11.95 -7.84
N ALA A 33 -11.79 11.87 -8.29
CA ALA A 33 -12.77 10.96 -7.72
C ALA A 33 -12.32 9.49 -7.83
N LYS A 34 -11.86 9.06 -9.01
CA LYS A 34 -11.38 7.71 -9.27
C LYS A 34 -10.22 7.31 -8.35
N TYR A 35 -9.14 8.11 -8.33
CA TYR A 35 -7.95 7.78 -7.55
C TYR A 35 -8.13 8.01 -6.05
N SER A 36 -9.03 8.90 -5.63
CA SER A 36 -9.40 9.08 -4.22
C SER A 36 -10.14 7.87 -3.65
N ASP A 37 -11.00 7.24 -4.45
CA ASP A 37 -11.73 6.03 -4.05
C ASP A 37 -10.77 4.84 -3.90
N GLU A 38 -9.89 4.62 -4.89
CA GLU A 38 -8.88 3.56 -4.80
C GLU A 38 -7.92 3.83 -3.63
N LEU A 39 -7.48 5.08 -3.41
CA LEU A 39 -6.61 5.44 -2.28
C LEU A 39 -7.26 5.07 -0.94
N THR A 40 -8.53 5.45 -0.76
CA THR A 40 -9.27 5.18 0.48
C THR A 40 -9.40 3.68 0.69
N THR A 41 -9.76 2.93 -0.37
CA THR A 41 -9.85 1.47 -0.34
C THR A 41 -8.53 0.81 0.07
N LYS A 42 -7.40 1.25 -0.51
CA LYS A 42 -6.07 0.72 -0.15
C LYS A 42 -5.65 1.07 1.27
N ILE A 43 -5.93 2.28 1.74
CA ILE A 43 -5.63 2.68 3.13
C ILE A 43 -6.42 1.82 4.12
N LEU A 44 -7.71 1.56 3.86
CA LEU A 44 -8.53 0.71 4.71
C LEU A 44 -8.01 -0.73 4.74
N LEU A 45 -7.62 -1.26 3.58
CA LEU A 45 -7.04 -2.60 3.47
C LEU A 45 -5.70 -2.71 4.19
N LEU A 46 -4.82 -1.71 4.03
CA LEU A 46 -3.55 -1.61 4.74
C LEU A 46 -3.75 -1.59 6.27
N ARG A 47 -4.71 -0.81 6.75
CA ARG A 47 -5.06 -0.76 8.18
C ARG A 47 -5.57 -2.09 8.69
N LYS A 48 -6.36 -2.82 7.89
CA LYS A 48 -6.82 -4.16 8.24
C LYS A 48 -5.65 -5.12 8.41
N TYR A 49 -4.78 -5.25 7.41
CA TYR A 49 -3.64 -6.16 7.49
C TYR A 49 -2.66 -5.80 8.62
N ASN A 50 -2.46 -4.51 8.91
CA ASN A 50 -1.68 -4.10 10.08
C ASN A 50 -2.29 -4.58 11.41
N LYS A 51 -3.63 -4.58 11.55
CA LYS A 51 -4.30 -5.13 12.74
C LYS A 51 -4.12 -6.65 12.79
N ASP A 52 -4.34 -7.33 11.67
CA ASP A 52 -4.22 -8.79 11.56
C ASP A 52 -2.77 -9.25 11.89
N TYR A 53 -1.76 -8.51 11.41
CA TYR A 53 -0.35 -8.76 11.72
C TYR A 53 -0.04 -8.59 13.21
N ASN A 54 -0.53 -7.52 13.84
CA ASN A 54 -0.31 -7.29 15.27
C ASN A 54 -0.98 -8.36 16.14
N GLU A 55 -2.17 -8.82 15.74
CA GLU A 55 -2.85 -9.93 16.40
C GLU A 55 -2.05 -11.23 16.24
N LEU A 56 -1.61 -11.56 15.02
CA LEU A 56 -0.79 -12.74 14.77
C LEU A 56 0.53 -12.69 15.55
N LEU A 57 1.20 -11.53 15.59
CA LEU A 57 2.46 -11.34 16.30
C LEU A 57 2.29 -11.63 17.80
N LYS A 58 1.16 -11.20 18.39
CA LYS A 58 0.81 -11.52 19.77
C LYS A 58 0.65 -13.03 19.97
N TYR A 59 -0.09 -13.71 19.10
CA TYR A 59 -0.26 -15.17 19.19
C TYR A 59 1.05 -15.93 19.03
N LYS A 60 1.88 -15.55 18.05
CA LYS A 60 3.22 -16.12 17.86
C LYS A 60 4.11 -15.87 19.07
N TRP A 61 4.03 -14.70 19.69
CA TRP A 61 4.78 -14.42 20.91
C TRP A 61 4.33 -15.29 22.10
N LEU A 62 3.02 -15.49 22.27
CA LEU A 62 2.50 -16.41 23.29
C LEU A 62 2.98 -17.83 23.02
N TRP A 63 2.99 -18.26 21.76
CA TRP A 63 3.46 -19.56 21.33
C TRP A 63 4.96 -19.76 21.60
N PHE A 64 5.82 -18.84 21.14
CA PHE A 64 7.27 -18.87 21.39
C PHE A 64 7.64 -18.79 22.88
N THR A 65 6.77 -18.24 23.73
CA THR A 65 7.00 -18.18 25.18
C THR A 65 6.36 -19.32 25.96
N GLY A 66 5.66 -20.25 25.29
CA GLY A 66 4.94 -21.36 25.92
C GLY A 66 3.73 -20.92 26.76
N LYS A 67 3.16 -19.75 26.47
CA LYS A 67 2.01 -19.16 27.18
C LYS A 67 0.69 -19.34 26.43
N LEU A 68 0.73 -19.90 25.23
CA LEU A 68 -0.46 -20.20 24.43
C LEU A 68 -1.04 -21.55 24.86
N ASP A 69 -2.36 -21.65 24.93
CA ASP A 69 -3.04 -22.89 25.31
C ASP A 69 -2.98 -23.96 24.21
N ASP A 70 -2.88 -25.22 24.62
CA ASP A 70 -2.72 -26.37 23.72
C ASP A 70 -3.89 -26.53 22.73
N ASP A 71 -5.11 -26.18 23.13
CA ASP A 71 -6.30 -26.21 22.27
C ASP A 71 -6.19 -25.20 21.12
N THR A 72 -5.74 -23.98 21.41
CA THR A 72 -5.47 -22.96 20.39
C THR A 72 -4.31 -23.36 19.47
N ILE A 73 -3.23 -23.95 20.01
CA ILE A 73 -2.11 -24.46 19.20
C ILE A 73 -2.61 -25.52 18.20
N GLN A 74 -3.45 -26.46 18.64
CA GLN A 74 -4.04 -27.48 17.77
C GLN A 74 -4.98 -26.88 16.72
N LYS A 75 -5.82 -25.90 17.08
CA LYS A 75 -6.70 -25.19 16.15
C LYS A 75 -5.92 -24.44 15.07
N LEU A 76 -4.82 -23.80 15.44
CA LEU A 76 -3.92 -23.09 14.53
C LEU A 76 -3.00 -24.03 13.75
N ARG A 77 -2.98 -25.33 14.08
CA ARG A 77 -2.12 -26.36 13.48
C ARG A 77 -0.63 -26.03 13.59
N TRP A 78 -0.23 -25.37 14.68
CA TRP A 78 1.18 -25.10 14.97
C TRP A 78 1.80 -26.27 15.73
N PRO A 79 3.12 -26.49 15.59
CA PRO A 79 3.81 -27.49 16.40
C PRO A 79 3.74 -27.13 17.89
N GLN A 80 3.68 -28.16 18.75
CA GLN A 80 3.64 -27.97 20.21
C GLN A 80 4.95 -27.35 20.72
N ASP A 81 6.08 -27.76 20.15
CA ASP A 81 7.36 -27.13 20.42
C ASP A 81 7.74 -26.19 19.25
N PRO A 82 7.75 -24.86 19.48
CA PRO A 82 8.14 -23.89 18.45
C PRO A 82 9.62 -23.96 18.05
N PHE A 83 10.48 -24.57 18.88
CA PHE A 83 11.92 -24.52 18.74
C PHE A 83 12.57 -25.88 18.51
N ASP A 84 11.77 -26.94 18.37
CA ASP A 84 12.23 -28.31 18.11
C ASP A 84 13.33 -28.75 19.10
N GLY A 85 13.12 -28.49 20.38
CA GLY A 85 14.04 -28.83 21.48
C GLY A 85 15.17 -27.83 21.72
N LEU A 86 15.27 -26.74 20.95
CA LEU A 86 16.31 -25.74 21.12
C LEU A 86 15.97 -24.74 22.24
N LYS A 87 16.93 -24.53 23.15
CA LYS A 87 16.81 -23.50 24.19
C LYS A 87 17.30 -22.16 23.66
N ILE A 88 16.35 -21.30 23.30
CA ILE A 88 16.63 -19.99 22.69
C ILE A 88 16.59 -18.88 23.74
N MET A 89 17.54 -17.94 23.64
CA MET A 89 17.53 -16.74 24.48
C MET A 89 16.52 -15.73 23.97
N LYS A 90 15.93 -14.94 24.88
CA LYS A 90 14.95 -13.90 24.53
C LYS A 90 15.47 -12.90 23.48
N ASN A 91 16.78 -12.64 23.46
CA ASN A 91 17.40 -11.73 22.51
C ASN A 91 17.38 -12.28 21.07
N ASP A 92 17.36 -13.60 20.90
CA ASP A 92 17.39 -14.25 19.59
C ASP A 92 15.98 -14.43 18.98
N PHE A 93 14.93 -14.10 19.73
CA PHE A 93 13.53 -14.26 19.29
C PHE A 93 13.24 -13.52 17.98
N HIS A 94 13.92 -12.39 17.73
CA HIS A 94 13.74 -11.61 16.51
C HIS A 94 14.01 -12.43 15.24
N TYR A 95 14.99 -13.35 15.26
CA TYR A 95 15.28 -14.22 14.12
C TYR A 95 14.11 -15.15 13.79
N PHE A 96 13.41 -15.66 14.82
CA PHE A 96 12.25 -16.53 14.64
C PHE A 96 11.02 -15.74 14.19
N PHE A 97 10.74 -14.59 14.79
CA PHE A 97 9.64 -13.73 14.34
C PHE A 97 9.81 -13.27 12.90
N ASN A 98 11.04 -12.93 12.50
CA ASN A 98 11.32 -12.46 11.14
C ASN A 98 11.33 -13.57 10.09
N SER A 99 11.52 -14.83 10.48
CA SER A 99 11.55 -15.98 9.57
C SER A 99 10.27 -16.81 9.60
N ASP A 100 9.36 -16.55 10.55
CA ASP A 100 8.06 -17.19 10.64
C ASP A 100 7.23 -16.89 9.37
N LYS A 101 6.81 -17.95 8.67
CA LYS A 101 6.17 -17.85 7.36
C LYS A 101 4.87 -17.05 7.40
N ASP A 102 4.06 -17.22 8.45
CA ASP A 102 2.77 -16.55 8.58
C ASP A 102 2.95 -15.03 8.77
N LEU A 103 3.92 -14.65 9.63
CA LEU A 103 4.29 -13.25 9.84
C LEU A 103 4.90 -12.61 8.60
N VAL A 104 5.83 -13.31 7.94
CA VAL A 104 6.46 -12.84 6.70
C VAL A 104 5.41 -12.61 5.61
N GLU A 105 4.49 -13.54 5.41
CA GLU A 105 3.45 -13.40 4.38
C GLU A 105 2.56 -12.17 4.62
N LEU A 106 2.09 -11.96 5.85
CA LEU A 106 1.29 -10.77 6.18
C LEU A 106 2.11 -9.49 6.04
N LYS A 107 3.37 -9.51 6.47
CA LYS A 107 4.27 -8.35 6.35
C LYS A 107 4.51 -7.98 4.88
N SER A 108 4.75 -8.96 4.01
CA SER A 108 4.90 -8.71 2.57
C SER A 108 3.64 -8.11 1.95
N LYS A 109 2.44 -8.52 2.38
CA LYS A 109 1.17 -7.89 1.95
C LYS A 109 1.05 -6.44 2.41
N ILE A 110 1.47 -6.15 3.65
CA ILE A 110 1.51 -4.78 4.19
C ILE A 110 2.46 -3.92 3.37
N GLU A 111 3.70 -4.35 3.19
CA GLU A 111 4.73 -3.60 2.44
C GLU A 111 4.28 -3.32 1.00
N TYR A 112 3.68 -4.31 0.33
CA TYR A 112 3.11 -4.11 -1.00
C TYR A 112 2.00 -3.04 -1.03
N LEU A 113 1.11 -3.07 -0.03
CA LEU A 113 0.04 -2.07 0.10
C LEU A 113 0.57 -0.69 0.45
N GLU A 114 1.63 -0.57 1.24
CA GLU A 114 2.28 0.71 1.54
C GLU A 114 2.83 1.35 0.26
N VAL A 115 3.56 0.56 -0.54
CA VAL A 115 4.06 1.01 -1.86
C VAL A 115 2.90 1.43 -2.77
N THR A 116 1.80 0.67 -2.75
CA THR A 116 0.61 0.98 -3.56
C THR A 116 -0.07 2.27 -3.11
N VAL A 117 -0.27 2.46 -1.81
CA VAL A 117 -0.85 3.69 -1.23
C VAL A 117 0.02 4.90 -1.57
N ASP A 118 1.33 4.77 -1.43
CA ASP A 118 2.28 5.83 -1.74
C ASP A 118 2.28 6.20 -3.23
N PHE A 119 2.17 5.20 -4.12
CA PHE A 119 1.98 5.44 -5.55
C PHE A 119 0.69 6.23 -5.84
N VAL A 120 -0.46 5.80 -5.31
CA VAL A 120 -1.74 6.47 -5.57
C VAL A 120 -1.74 7.90 -5.00
N LYS A 121 -1.08 8.14 -3.85
CA LYS A 121 -0.90 9.50 -3.32
C LYS A 121 -0.14 10.40 -4.30
N ARG A 122 0.96 9.92 -4.88
CA ARG A 122 1.69 10.68 -5.91
C ARG A 122 0.82 10.97 -7.14
N CYS A 123 -0.02 10.03 -7.58
CA CYS A 123 -0.97 10.27 -8.66
C CYS A 123 -1.96 11.38 -8.29
N MET A 124 -2.52 11.34 -7.08
CA MET A 124 -3.43 12.36 -6.56
C MET A 124 -2.78 13.74 -6.48
N ASP A 125 -1.53 13.81 -6.04
CA ASP A 125 -0.77 15.07 -6.03
C ASP A 125 -0.58 15.60 -7.45
N ASN A 126 -0.23 14.73 -8.41
CA ASN A 126 -0.10 15.13 -9.82
C ASN A 126 -1.44 15.64 -10.40
N ILE A 127 -2.55 14.96 -10.13
CA ILE A 127 -3.91 15.41 -10.52
C ILE A 127 -4.21 16.78 -9.89
N THR A 128 -3.87 16.96 -8.62
CA THR A 128 -4.06 18.22 -7.90
C THR A 128 -3.30 19.34 -8.58
N TRP A 129 -2.05 19.13 -8.99
CA TRP A 129 -1.23 20.16 -9.65
C TRP A 129 -1.48 20.30 -11.16
N ARG A 130 -2.25 19.40 -11.78
CA ARG A 130 -2.53 19.39 -13.21
C ARG A 130 -3.11 20.70 -13.75
N HIS A 131 -3.97 21.37 -12.98
CA HIS A 131 -4.53 22.68 -13.37
C HIS A 131 -3.45 23.75 -13.54
N GLN A 132 -2.42 23.74 -12.69
CA GLN A 132 -1.29 24.68 -12.78
C GLN A 132 -0.42 24.34 -14.00
N THR A 133 -0.18 23.05 -14.26
CA THR A 133 0.54 22.61 -15.47
C THR A 133 -0.17 23.10 -16.73
N ILE A 134 -1.49 22.88 -16.84
CA ILE A 134 -2.30 23.34 -17.97
C ILE A 134 -2.22 24.87 -18.12
N LYS A 135 -2.37 25.61 -17.03
CA LYS A 135 -2.27 27.08 -17.02
C LYS A 135 -0.91 27.54 -17.56
N ASN A 136 0.19 26.96 -17.06
CA ASN A 136 1.54 27.29 -17.50
C ASN A 136 1.73 26.99 -18.99
N THR A 137 1.19 25.88 -19.50
CA THR A 137 1.23 25.54 -20.93
C THR A 137 0.48 26.58 -21.77
N ILE A 138 -0.69 27.05 -21.33
CA ILE A 138 -1.45 28.09 -22.02
C ILE A 138 -0.68 29.42 -22.03
N GLU A 139 -0.10 29.82 -20.89
CA GLU A 139 0.69 31.04 -20.78
C GLU A 139 1.93 31.01 -21.70
N TRP A 140 2.63 29.87 -21.74
CA TRP A 140 3.76 29.68 -22.66
C TRP A 140 3.34 29.83 -24.12
N ARG A 141 2.17 29.30 -24.51
CA ARG A 141 1.66 29.45 -25.88
C ARG A 141 1.32 30.90 -26.23
N LYS A 142 0.73 31.64 -25.29
CA LYS A 142 0.47 33.08 -25.49
C LYS A 142 1.77 33.85 -25.70
N PHE A 143 2.76 33.58 -24.85
CA PHE A 143 4.09 34.17 -24.97
C PHE A 143 4.74 33.88 -26.33
N MET A 144 4.71 32.62 -26.79
CA MET A 144 5.25 32.23 -28.10
C MET A 144 4.50 32.86 -29.28
N ALA A 145 3.21 33.19 -29.10
CA ALA A 145 2.40 33.90 -30.09
C ALA A 145 2.61 35.43 -30.06
N GLY A 146 3.47 35.95 -29.17
CA GLY A 146 3.74 37.38 -29.01
C GLY A 146 2.65 38.15 -28.26
N GLN A 147 1.81 37.45 -27.48
CA GLN A 147 0.78 38.01 -26.60
C GLN A 147 1.20 37.95 -25.12
#